data_AF-A0AAD2IZ32-F1
#
_entry.id   AF-A0AAD2IZ32-F1
#
_cell.length_a   1.000
_cell.length_b   1.000
_cell.length_c   1.000
_cell.angle_alpha   90.00
_cell.angle_beta   90.00
_cell.angle_gamma   90.00
#
_symmetry.space_group_name_H-M   'P 1'
#
loop_
_entity.id
_entity.type
_entity.pdbx_description
1 polymer ?
#
loop_
_entity_poly.entity_id
_entity_poly.type
_entity_poly.pdbx_seq_one_letter_code
_entity_poly.pdbx_strand_id
1 'polypeptide(L)'
;MTTIKDGGPAFPARVSVNRDSGELQPHQFGNDDFFTIGQSLRDAFAMKAMQAAEPPVFYIGTRETKESLKTWARHCWAMADAMLKARGDQ
;
A
#
# COMPACT_ATOMS: atom_id res chain seq x y z
N MET A 1 -13.97 0.89 -15.76
CA MET A 1 -12.89 1.06 -14.77
C MET A 1 -13.00 -0.06 -13.76
N THR A 2 -12.04 -0.98 -13.73
CA THR A 2 -11.96 -2.02 -12.69
C THR A 2 -11.64 -1.33 -11.36
N THR A 3 -12.58 -1.38 -10.42
CA THR A 3 -12.36 -0.87 -9.06
C THR A 3 -11.21 -1.65 -8.43
N ILE A 4 -10.11 -0.96 -8.12
CA ILE A 4 -8.98 -1.58 -7.45
C ILE A 4 -9.38 -1.80 -5.99
N LYS A 5 -9.22 -3.03 -5.50
CA LYS A 5 -9.47 -3.36 -4.09
C LYS A 5 -8.20 -3.05 -3.31
N ASP A 6 -8.11 -1.85 -2.73
CA ASP A 6 -6.88 -1.40 -2.05
C ASP A 6 -6.72 -1.90 -0.60
N GLY A 7 -7.73 -2.63 -0.08
CA GLY A 7 -7.69 -3.26 1.24
C GLY A 7 -7.84 -2.31 2.42
N GLY A 8 -8.12 -1.02 2.19
CA GLY A 8 -8.23 0.01 3.23
C GLY A 8 -6.87 0.54 3.69
N PRO A 9 -6.81 1.32 4.78
CA PRO A 9 -5.56 1.86 5.30
C PRO A 9 -4.63 0.74 5.80
N ALA A 10 -3.36 0.76 5.39
CA ALA A 10 -2.34 -0.22 5.82
C ALA A 10 -2.09 -0.18 7.33
N PHE A 11 -2.02 1.04 7.85
CA PHE A 11 -1.78 1.33 9.26
C PHE A 11 -2.96 2.14 9.77
N PRO A 12 -4.06 1.48 10.18
CA PRO A 12 -5.22 2.18 10.68
C PRO A 12 -4.84 2.94 11.96
N ALA A 13 -4.69 4.26 11.83
CA ALA A 13 -4.54 5.16 12.95
C ALA A 13 -5.88 5.86 13.20
N ARG A 14 -6.26 5.96 14.48
CA ARG A 14 -7.34 6.84 14.88
C ARG A 14 -6.84 8.28 14.76
N VAL A 15 -7.59 9.11 14.06
CA VAL A 15 -7.37 10.54 14.05
C VAL A 15 -8.64 11.28 14.42
N SER A 16 -8.46 12.43 15.04
CA SER A 16 -9.55 13.37 15.34
C SER A 16 -9.40 14.60 14.45
N VAL A 17 -10.52 15.17 14.05
CA VAL A 17 -10.54 16.48 13.38
C VAL A 17 -10.43 17.56 14.45
N ASN A 18 -9.45 18.45 14.31
CA ASN A 18 -9.38 19.63 15.18
C ASN A 18 -10.59 20.52 14.90
N ARG A 19 -11.38 20.81 15.93
CA ARG A 19 -12.61 21.61 15.77
C ARG A 19 -12.35 23.06 15.36
N ASP A 20 -11.19 23.60 15.70
CA ASP A 20 -10.84 25.00 15.46
C ASP A 20 -10.19 25.20 14.09
N SER A 21 -9.31 24.28 13.66
CA SER A 21 -8.61 24.38 12.36
C SER A 21 -9.19 23.53 11.24
N GLY A 22 -10.01 22.53 11.55
CA GLY A 22 -10.50 21.53 10.60
C GLY A 22 -9.42 20.54 10.12
N GLU A 23 -8.19 20.63 10.65
CA GLU A 23 -7.09 19.76 10.26
C GLU A 23 -7.17 18.39 10.93
N LEU A 24 -6.63 17.38 10.25
CA LEU A 24 -6.51 16.01 10.78
C LEU A 24 -5.34 15.95 11.77
N GLN A 25 -5.59 15.46 12.98
CA GLN A 25 -4.57 15.35 14.03
C GLN A 25 -4.50 13.93 14.58
N PRO A 26 -3.31 13.42 14.95
CA PRO A 26 -3.17 12.15 15.66
C PRO A 26 -4.07 12.14 16.90
N HIS A 27 -4.89 11.11 17.06
CA HIS A 27 -5.90 11.09 18.11
C HIS A 27 -5.27 11.13 19.51
N GLN A 28 -5.39 12.26 20.20
CA GLN A 28 -5.13 12.42 21.63
C GLN A 28 -6.48 12.64 22.33
N PHE A 29 -7.07 11.56 22.84
CA PHE A 29 -8.26 11.52 23.72
C PHE A 29 -9.53 12.26 23.24
N GLY A 30 -10.58 11.46 22.94
CA GLY A 30 -11.97 11.91 22.99
C GLY A 30 -12.60 12.29 21.65
N ASN A 31 -13.43 11.37 21.17
CA ASN A 31 -14.53 11.49 20.20
C ASN A 31 -14.24 11.73 18.71
N ASP A 32 -14.98 10.91 17.95
CA ASP A 32 -15.22 10.82 16.50
C ASP A 32 -14.07 10.32 15.62
N ASP A 33 -14.01 8.98 15.57
CA ASP A 33 -13.11 8.14 14.79
C ASP A 33 -13.24 8.39 13.28
N PHE A 34 -12.22 8.98 12.67
CA PHE A 34 -11.98 8.88 11.23
C PHE A 34 -10.62 8.21 10.99
N PHE A 35 -10.53 7.36 9.96
CA PHE A 35 -9.25 6.80 9.50
C PHE A 35 -8.63 7.76 8.49
N THR A 36 -7.39 8.18 8.70
CA THR A 36 -6.68 8.99 7.70
C THR A 36 -6.38 8.19 6.43
N ILE A 37 -6.40 8.91 5.32
CA ILE A 37 -6.06 8.46 3.98
C ILE A 37 -4.53 8.36 3.88
N GLY A 38 -3.96 7.37 4.56
CA GLY A 38 -2.53 7.02 4.48
C GLY A 38 -2.24 6.07 3.32
N GLN A 39 -1.10 5.38 3.40
CA GLN A 39 -0.81 4.24 2.51
C GLN A 39 -1.93 3.20 2.63
N SER A 40 -2.42 2.73 1.49
CA SER A 40 -3.36 1.61 1.46
C SER A 40 -2.63 0.31 1.81
N LEU A 41 -3.38 -0.69 2.26
CA LEU A 41 -2.83 -2.01 2.55
C LEU A 41 -2.18 -2.63 1.30
N ARG A 42 -2.74 -2.36 0.12
CA ARG A 42 -2.15 -2.73 -1.17
C ARG A 42 -0.76 -2.10 -1.34
N ASP A 43 -0.61 -0.81 -1.05
CA ASP A 43 0.67 -0.11 -1.14
C ASP A 43 1.70 -0.71 -0.17
N ALA A 44 1.28 -1.01 1.06
CA ALA A 44 2.15 -1.64 2.06
C ALA A 44 2.62 -3.03 1.64
N PHE A 45 1.73 -3.86 1.06
CA PHE A 45 2.13 -5.14 0.50
C PHE A 45 3.06 -4.99 -0.71
N ALA A 46 2.81 -4.04 -1.61
CA ALA A 46 3.69 -3.79 -2.74
C ALA A 46 5.10 -3.36 -2.29
N MET A 47 5.21 -2.50 -1.26
CA MET A 47 6.50 -2.12 -0.67
C MET A 47 7.21 -3.30 -0.01
N LYS A 48 6.49 -4.16 0.72
CA LYS A 48 7.06 -5.36 1.33
C LYS A 48 7.52 -6.36 0.27
N ALA A 49 6.73 -6.55 -0.78
CA ALA A 49 7.11 -7.35 -1.94
C ALA A 49 8.38 -6.80 -2.60
N MET A 50 8.51 -5.47 -2.74
CA MET A 50 9.71 -4.84 -3.31
C MET A 50 10.96 -5.04 -2.44
N GLN A 51 10.83 -5.05 -1.11
CA GLN A 51 11.96 -5.32 -0.19
C GLN A 51 12.43 -6.77 -0.22
N ALA A 52 11.49 -7.71 -0.33
CA ALA A 52 11.77 -9.15 -0.28
C ALA A 52 12.06 -9.76 -1.66
N ALA A 53 11.58 -9.12 -2.73
CA ALA A 53 11.91 -9.52 -4.08
C ALA A 53 13.41 -9.31 -4.30
N GLU A 54 14.15 -10.41 -4.42
CA GLU A 54 15.47 -10.35 -5.01
C GLU A 54 15.36 -9.64 -6.38
N PRO A 55 16.38 -8.85 -6.77
CA PRO A 55 16.43 -8.24 -8.08
C PRO A 55 16.09 -9.32 -9.12
N PRO A 56 14.99 -9.17 -9.87
CA PRO A 56 14.33 -10.33 -10.42
C PRO A 56 15.19 -11.00 -11.49
N VAL A 57 14.96 -12.30 -11.68
CA VAL A 57 15.41 -13.18 -12.78
C VAL A 57 15.25 -12.55 -14.20
N PHE A 58 14.63 -11.37 -14.33
CA PHE A 58 14.43 -10.58 -15.55
C PHE A 58 15.56 -9.57 -15.86
N TYR A 59 16.75 -9.73 -15.30
CA TYR A 59 17.96 -9.07 -15.82
C TYR A 59 18.26 -9.61 -17.24
N ILE A 60 17.74 -8.94 -18.27
CA ILE A 60 18.27 -9.11 -19.63
C ILE A 60 19.59 -8.34 -19.68
N GLY A 61 20.66 -9.02 -19.26
CA GLY A 61 21.99 -8.41 -19.10
C GLY A 61 22.14 -7.67 -17.77
N THR A 62 23.40 -7.48 -17.36
CA THR A 62 23.84 -6.89 -16.09
C THR A 62 23.45 -5.43 -15.84
N ARG A 63 22.51 -4.87 -16.62
CA ARG A 63 22.08 -3.47 -16.50
C ARG A 63 20.57 -3.36 -16.34
N GLU A 64 20.19 -2.59 -15.35
CA GLU A 64 18.83 -2.15 -15.13
C GLU A 64 18.38 -1.25 -16.29
N THR A 65 17.18 -1.52 -16.80
CA THR A 65 16.52 -0.72 -17.84
C THR A 65 15.22 -0.15 -17.30
N LYS A 66 14.67 0.87 -17.97
CA LYS A 66 13.35 1.40 -17.59
C LYS A 66 12.27 0.30 -17.66
N GLU A 67 12.40 -0.60 -18.62
CA GLU A 67 11.52 -1.74 -18.84
C GLU A 67 11.65 -2.78 -17.73
N SER A 68 12.87 -3.05 -17.22
CA SER A 68 13.06 -3.96 -16.09
C SER A 68 12.43 -3.40 -14.82
N LEU A 69 12.60 -2.10 -14.53
CA LEU A 69 11.96 -1.43 -13.39
C LEU A 69 10.43 -1.46 -13.47
N LYS A 70 9.86 -1.19 -14.65
CA LYS A 70 8.40 -1.29 -14.87
C LYS A 70 7.88 -2.71 -14.65
N THR A 71 8.62 -3.71 -15.09
CA THR A 71 8.24 -5.12 -14.95
C THR A 71 8.31 -5.55 -13.49
N TRP A 72 9.36 -5.13 -12.78
CA TRP A 72 9.50 -5.38 -11.35
C TRP A 72 8.38 -4.73 -10.55
N ALA A 73 8.07 -3.45 -10.79
CA ALA A 73 6.95 -2.78 -10.15
C ALA A 73 5.62 -3.52 -10.37
N ARG A 74 5.34 -3.96 -11.61
CA ARG A 74 4.14 -4.77 -11.90
C ARG A 74 4.10 -6.08 -11.12
N HIS A 75 5.24 -6.74 -10.97
CA HIS A 75 5.33 -7.98 -10.20
C HIS A 75 4.98 -7.75 -8.72
N CYS A 76 5.54 -6.70 -8.10
CA CYS A 76 5.23 -6.36 -6.71
C CYS A 76 3.75 -6.03 -6.50
N TRP A 77 3.12 -5.31 -7.43
CA TRP A 77 1.68 -5.03 -7.38
C TRP A 77 0.82 -6.30 -7.55
N ALA A 78 1.22 -7.21 -8.43
CA ALA A 78 0.53 -8.48 -8.60
C ALA A 78 0.61 -9.35 -7.33
N MET A 79 1.75 -9.34 -6.63
CA MET A 79 1.87 -9.99 -5.32
C MET A 79 0.95 -9.34 -4.28
N ALA A 80 0.89 -8.01 -4.22
CA ALA A 80 0.00 -7.29 -3.32
C ALA A 80 -1.48 -7.66 -3.56
N ASP A 81 -1.91 -7.72 -4.83
CA ASP A 81 -3.27 -8.12 -5.20
C ASP A 81 -3.57 -9.57 -4.79
N ALA A 82 -2.61 -10.49 -4.97
CA ALA A 82 -2.75 -11.87 -4.52
C ALA A 82 -2.87 -12.00 -3.00
N MET A 83 -2.10 -11.21 -2.23
CA MET A 83 -2.18 -11.18 -0.76
C MET A 83 -3.54 -10.66 -0.27
N LEU A 84 -4.07 -9.60 -0.90
CA LEU A 84 -5.40 -9.07 -0.58
C LEU A 84 -6.50 -10.07 -0.89
N LYS A 85 -6.41 -10.76 -2.03
CA LYS A 85 -7.35 -11.84 -2.38
C LYS A 85 -7.30 -12.96 -1.35
N ALA A 86 -6.12 -13.47 -1.03
CA ALA A 86 -5.95 -14.54 -0.05
C ALA A 86 -6.52 -14.19 1.33
N ARG A 87 -6.49 -12.90 1.72
CA ARG A 87 -7.12 -12.41 2.95
C ARG A 87 -8.64 -12.38 2.88
N GLY A 88 -9.21 -12.00 1.73
CA GLY A 88 -10.67 -11.94 1.53
C GLY A 88 -11.34 -13.31 1.40
N ASP A 89 -10.55 -14.35 1.10
CA ASP A 89 -11.00 -15.74 0.96
C ASP A 89 -10.88 -16.55 2.28
N GLN A 90 -10.57 -15.88 3.42
CA GLN A 90 -10.57 -16.45 4.79
C GLN A 90 -11.89 -16.20 5.50
#